data_AF-M6GNP8-F1
#
_entry.id   AF-M6GNP8-F1
#
_cell.length_a   1.000
_cell.length_b   1.000
_cell.length_c   1.000
_cell.angle_alpha   90.00
_cell.angle_beta   90.00
_cell.angle_gamma   90.00
#
_symmetry.space_group_name_H-M   'P 1'
#
loop_
_entity.id
_entity.type
_entity.pdbx_description
1 polymer ?
#
loop_
_entity_poly.entity_id
_entity_poly.type
_entity_poly.pdbx_seq_one_letter_code
_entity_poly.pdbx_strand_id
1 'polypeptide(L)'
;MGLKNGLAGAGGVLVTTMNPIFTYVFVHTLQKKLPSIREGIGLLLGLVGGCILLRIWELNLNSLFNSGNIFFLLCAFSWAFLSINSHRAGQNVSPLLYSFYVFAIGTLLDFFIALPHGLENALNAGANFWFHILYLSVISTTFGTTVYFLLLLSWVLELRVRLSF
;
A
#
# COMPACT_ATOMS: atom_id res chain seq x y z
N MET A 1 13.44 -8.46 2.16
CA MET A 1 13.65 -9.26 3.40
C MET A 1 12.43 -10.10 3.76
N GLY A 2 11.22 -9.54 3.86
CA GLY A 2 10.01 -10.31 4.13
C GLY A 2 9.73 -11.44 3.12
N LEU A 3 9.87 -11.19 1.81
CA LEU A 3 9.71 -12.23 0.79
C LEU A 3 10.80 -13.32 0.85
N LYS A 4 11.99 -13.03 1.39
CA LYS A 4 13.10 -13.99 1.48
C LYS A 4 12.96 -14.90 2.70
N ASN A 5 12.45 -14.36 3.80
CA ASN A 5 12.46 -15.01 5.12
C ASN A 5 11.05 -15.37 5.61
N GLY A 6 10.01 -14.94 4.89
CA GLY A 6 8.60 -15.06 5.27
C GLY A 6 7.76 -15.72 4.18
N LEU A 7 6.50 -15.97 4.50
CA LEU A 7 5.57 -16.62 3.58
C LEU A 7 5.07 -15.58 2.57
N ALA A 8 5.51 -15.67 1.32
CA ALA A 8 5.13 -14.69 0.28
C ALA A 8 3.60 -14.56 0.10
N GLY A 9 2.88 -15.67 0.16
CA GLY A 9 1.40 -15.67 0.14
C GLY A 9 0.78 -14.98 1.36
N ALA A 10 1.40 -15.13 2.55
CA ALA A 10 0.94 -14.43 3.74
C ALA A 10 1.24 -12.93 3.66
N GLY A 11 2.40 -12.54 3.12
CA GLY A 11 2.78 -11.14 2.96
C GLY A 11 1.79 -10.33 2.12
N GLY A 12 1.32 -10.89 1.00
CA GLY A 12 0.31 -10.25 0.17
C GLY A 12 -0.98 -9.94 0.93
N VAL A 13 -1.55 -10.96 1.61
CA VAL A 13 -2.83 -10.80 2.32
C VAL A 13 -2.68 -9.97 3.60
N LEU A 14 -1.59 -10.15 4.35
CA LEU A 14 -1.29 -9.36 5.55
C LEU A 14 -1.19 -7.88 5.20
N VAL A 15 -0.41 -7.53 4.18
CA VAL A 15 -0.24 -6.12 3.79
C VAL A 15 -1.56 -5.53 3.30
N THR A 16 -2.30 -6.20 2.41
CA THR A 16 -3.56 -5.64 1.88
C THR A 16 -4.63 -5.47 2.95
N THR A 17 -4.65 -6.34 3.97
CA THR A 17 -5.64 -6.26 5.07
C THR A 17 -5.20 -5.27 6.15
N MET A 18 -3.92 -5.26 6.52
CA MET A 18 -3.40 -4.42 7.61
C MET A 18 -3.24 -2.95 7.20
N ASN A 19 -2.95 -2.66 5.92
CA ASN A 19 -2.83 -1.29 5.41
C ASN A 19 -4.03 -0.41 5.76
N PRO A 20 -5.30 -0.76 5.40
CA PRO A 20 -6.46 0.05 5.73
C PRO A 20 -6.70 0.14 7.25
N ILE A 21 -6.42 -0.92 8.01
CA ILE A 21 -6.62 -0.93 9.46
C ILE A 21 -5.66 0.03 10.16
N PHE A 22 -4.35 -0.10 9.89
CA PHE A 22 -3.37 0.83 10.45
C PHE A 22 -3.63 2.26 10.01
N THR A 23 -3.89 2.47 8.71
CA THR A 23 -4.21 3.81 8.19
C THR A 23 -5.41 4.41 8.93
N TYR A 24 -6.47 3.63 9.12
CA TYR A 24 -7.67 4.09 9.81
C TYR A 24 -7.42 4.41 11.29
N VAL A 25 -6.75 3.50 12.02
CA VAL A 25 -6.39 3.69 13.43
C VAL A 25 -5.55 4.95 13.60
N PHE A 26 -4.55 5.15 12.75
CA PHE A 26 -3.71 6.35 12.82
C PHE A 26 -4.47 7.63 12.50
N VAL A 27 -5.30 7.63 11.45
CA VAL A 27 -6.10 8.81 11.08
C VAL A 27 -7.05 9.20 12.22
N HIS A 28 -7.77 8.23 12.80
CA HIS A 28 -8.69 8.50 13.90
C HIS A 28 -7.98 8.94 15.18
N THR A 29 -6.80 8.36 15.47
CA THR A 29 -5.96 8.78 16.60
C THR A 29 -5.47 10.22 16.42
N LEU A 30 -5.03 10.60 15.21
CA LEU A 30 -4.57 11.95 14.89
C LEU A 30 -5.72 12.98 14.88
N GLN A 31 -6.90 12.57 14.43
CA GLN A 31 -8.10 13.43 14.41
C GLN A 31 -8.84 13.47 15.75
N LYS A 32 -8.45 12.63 16.72
CA LYS A 32 -9.11 12.45 18.03
C LYS A 32 -10.62 12.17 17.90
N LYS A 33 -11.03 11.49 16.83
CA LYS A 33 -12.41 11.10 16.58
C LYS A 33 -12.58 9.61 16.81
N LEU A 34 -13.76 9.20 17.27
CA LEU A 34 -14.12 7.78 17.38
C LEU A 34 -14.65 7.26 16.04
N PRO A 35 -14.41 5.97 15.73
CA PRO A 35 -14.96 5.32 14.55
C PRO A 35 -16.49 5.42 14.53
N SER A 36 -17.08 5.68 13.36
CA SER A 36 -18.52 5.42 13.21
C SER A 36 -18.77 3.91 13.20
N ILE A 37 -19.96 3.50 13.64
CA ILE A 37 -20.33 2.07 13.67
C ILE A 37 -20.24 1.41 12.29
N ARG A 38 -20.52 2.16 11.22
CA ARG A 38 -20.44 1.67 9.84
C ARG A 38 -19.01 1.39 9.40
N GLU A 39 -18.08 2.28 9.75
CA GLU A 39 -16.65 2.10 9.49
C GLU A 39 -16.08 0.93 10.30
N GLY A 40 -16.48 0.80 11.57
CA GLY A 40 -16.12 -0.32 12.42
C GLY A 40 -16.55 -1.68 11.84
N ILE A 41 -17.80 -1.77 11.33
CA ILE A 41 -18.28 -2.98 10.64
C ILE A 41 -17.45 -3.27 9.38
N GLY A 42 -17.14 -2.24 8.58
CA GLY A 42 -16.31 -2.39 7.39
C GLY A 42 -14.91 -2.92 7.70
N LEU A 43 -14.26 -2.40 8.75
CA LEU A 43 -12.96 -2.86 9.20
C LEU A 43 -12.99 -4.29 9.72
N LEU A 44 -14.04 -4.66 10.47
CA LEU A 44 -14.23 -6.02 10.95
C LEU A 44 -14.43 -7.01 9.79
N LEU A 45 -15.24 -6.66 8.79
CA LEU A 45 -15.42 -7.49 7.61
C LEU A 45 -14.11 -7.64 6.81
N GLY A 46 -13.34 -6.57 6.68
CA GLY A 46 -12.00 -6.60 6.06
C GLY A 46 -11.05 -7.54 6.81
N LEU A 47 -11.02 -7.46 8.15
CA LEU A 47 -10.25 -8.36 9.01
C LEU A 47 -10.65 -9.82 8.81
N VAL A 48 -11.95 -10.11 8.83
CA VAL A 48 -12.47 -11.48 8.63
C VAL A 48 -12.10 -12.00 7.24
N GLY A 49 -12.26 -11.19 6.19
CA GLY A 49 -11.85 -11.53 4.83
C GLY A 49 -10.35 -11.82 4.73
N GLY A 50 -9.51 -10.99 5.36
CA GLY A 50 -8.06 -11.23 5.44
C GLY A 50 -7.70 -12.51 6.17
N CYS A 51 -8.35 -12.82 7.29
CA CYS A 51 -8.16 -14.08 8.02
C CYS A 51 -8.55 -15.30 7.18
N ILE A 52 -9.60 -15.19 6.36
CA ILE A 52 -10.03 -16.24 5.43
C ILE A 52 -9.01 -16.44 4.31
N LEU A 53 -8.56 -15.36 3.68
CA LEU A 53 -7.57 -15.41 2.61
C LEU A 53 -6.21 -15.91 3.10
N LEU A 54 -5.84 -15.60 4.35
CA LEU A 54 -4.64 -16.15 5.01
C LEU A 54 -4.77 -17.60 5.40
N ARG A 55 -5.99 -18.16 5.45
CA ARG A 55 -6.30 -19.47 6.03
C ARG A 55 -5.66 -19.62 7.40
N ILE A 56 -5.96 -18.68 8.30
CA ILE A 56 -5.29 -18.59 9.60
C ILE A 56 -5.41 -19.87 10.45
N TRP A 57 -6.43 -20.69 10.20
CA TRP A 57 -6.64 -22.01 10.83
C TRP A 57 -5.67 -23.10 10.33
N GLU A 58 -5.05 -22.94 9.16
CA GLU A 58 -3.99 -23.81 8.64
C GLU A 58 -2.59 -23.29 9.04
N LEU A 59 -2.49 -22.06 9.54
CA LEU A 59 -1.23 -21.41 9.90
C LEU A 59 -0.83 -21.70 11.34
N ASN A 60 0.43 -22.09 11.54
CA ASN A 60 1.03 -22.12 12.87
C ASN A 60 1.33 -20.68 13.31
N LEU A 61 0.75 -20.20 14.41
CA LEU A 61 0.99 -18.83 14.88
C LEU A 61 2.48 -18.52 15.13
N ASN A 62 3.28 -19.53 15.49
CA ASN A 62 4.73 -19.37 15.63
C ASN A 62 5.42 -19.14 14.27
N SER A 63 4.89 -19.69 13.18
CA SER A 63 5.41 -19.41 11.83
C SER A 63 4.95 -18.03 11.32
N LEU A 64 3.83 -17.50 11.82
CA LEU A 64 3.38 -16.13 11.51
C LEU A 64 4.27 -15.07 12.16
N PHE A 65 4.75 -15.29 13.38
CA PHE A 65 5.66 -14.38 14.07
C PHE A 65 7.15 -14.69 13.85
N ASN A 66 7.47 -15.73 13.07
CA ASN A 66 8.85 -15.97 12.62
C ASN A 66 9.40 -14.76 11.83
N SER A 67 10.73 -14.60 11.89
CA SER A 67 11.42 -13.32 11.62
C SER A 67 11.17 -12.69 10.25
N GLY A 68 10.67 -13.41 9.25
CA GLY A 68 10.36 -12.85 7.94
C GLY A 68 9.03 -12.10 7.85
N ASN A 69 8.00 -12.60 8.54
CA ASN A 69 6.64 -12.08 8.40
C ASN A 69 6.44 -10.75 9.14
N ILE A 70 7.23 -10.49 10.18
CA ILE A 70 7.24 -9.19 10.87
C ILE A 70 7.58 -8.04 9.92
N PHE A 71 8.39 -8.27 8.87
CA PHE A 71 8.69 -7.25 7.86
C PHE A 71 7.46 -6.87 7.04
N PHE A 72 6.48 -7.77 6.87
CA PHE A 72 5.22 -7.43 6.21
C PHE A 72 4.35 -6.53 7.09
N LEU A 73 4.36 -6.74 8.41
CA LEU A 73 3.68 -5.84 9.36
C LEU A 73 4.36 -4.46 9.41
N LEU A 74 5.70 -4.41 9.46
CA LEU A 74 6.46 -3.16 9.39
C LEU A 74 6.25 -2.42 8.06
N CYS A 75 6.11 -3.16 6.96
CA CYS A 75 5.74 -2.59 5.67
C CYS A 75 4.35 -1.95 5.72
N ALA A 76 3.35 -2.65 6.27
CA ALA A 76 1.99 -2.12 6.41
C ALA A 76 1.94 -0.88 7.32
N PHE A 77 2.75 -0.88 8.37
CA PHE A 77 2.92 0.28 9.26
C PHE A 77 3.53 1.48 8.52
N SER A 78 4.61 1.26 7.76
CA SER A 78 5.26 2.30 6.96
C SER A 78 4.31 2.86 5.89
N TRP A 79 3.47 2.00 5.31
CA TRP A 79 2.42 2.40 4.37
C TRP A 79 1.37 3.31 5.00
N ALA A 80 0.94 3.02 6.23
CA ALA A 80 0.00 3.88 6.95
C ALA A 80 0.59 5.29 7.15
N PHE A 81 1.87 5.39 7.53
CA PHE A 81 2.56 6.67 7.64
C PHE A 81 2.63 7.40 6.30
N LEU A 82 3.01 6.70 5.22
CA LEU A 82 3.02 7.25 3.87
C LEU A 82 1.64 7.81 3.50
N SER A 83 0.57 7.03 3.68
CA SER A 83 -0.81 7.43 3.35
C SER A 83 -1.26 8.71 4.04
N ILE A 84 -0.90 8.89 5.31
CA ILE A 84 -1.23 10.11 6.08
C ILE A 84 -0.44 11.31 5.58
N ASN A 85 0.85 11.13 5.29
CA ASN A 85 1.68 12.18 4.73
C ASN A 85 1.20 12.59 3.32
N SER A 86 0.86 11.61 2.47
CA SER A 86 0.27 11.83 1.16
C SER A 86 -1.03 12.63 1.25
N HIS A 87 -1.91 12.29 2.21
CA HIS A 87 -3.16 13.01 2.40
C HIS A 87 -2.92 14.48 2.79
N ARG A 88 -1.97 14.74 3.71
CA ARG A 88 -1.63 16.12 4.12
C ARG A 88 -0.97 16.92 3.00
N ALA A 89 -0.03 16.30 2.27
CA ALA A 89 0.67 16.95 1.15
C ALA A 89 -0.27 17.23 -0.04
N GLY A 90 -1.18 16.30 -0.33
CA GLY A 90 -2.16 16.43 -1.41
C GLY A 90 -3.20 17.54 -1.21
N GLN A 91 -3.28 18.14 -0.02
CA GLN A 91 -4.09 19.35 0.20
C GLN A 91 -3.45 20.61 -0.39
N ASN A 92 -2.12 20.61 -0.57
CA ASN A 92 -1.34 21.79 -0.97
C ASN A 92 -0.63 21.61 -2.33
N VAL A 93 -0.56 20.38 -2.84
CA VAL A 93 0.20 20.02 -4.05
C VAL A 93 -0.69 19.18 -4.96
N SER A 94 -0.60 19.36 -6.28
CA SER A 94 -1.35 18.52 -7.21
C SER A 94 -0.94 17.04 -7.06
N PRO A 95 -1.88 16.08 -7.14
CA PRO A 95 -1.57 14.65 -6.97
C PRO A 95 -0.50 14.13 -7.93
N LEU A 96 -0.46 14.67 -9.15
CA LEU A 96 0.53 14.32 -10.16
C LEU A 96 1.95 14.79 -9.74
N LEU A 97 2.07 16.03 -9.26
CA LEU A 97 3.36 16.58 -8.82
C LEU A 97 3.86 15.87 -7.56
N TYR A 98 2.96 15.56 -6.63
CA TYR A 98 3.28 14.76 -5.44
C TYR A 98 3.82 13.38 -5.83
N SER A 99 3.11 12.67 -6.71
CA SER A 99 3.52 11.34 -7.17
C SER A 99 4.86 11.36 -7.91
N PHE A 100 5.10 12.39 -8.73
CA PHE A 100 6.38 12.57 -9.41
C PHE A 100 7.55 12.64 -8.42
N TYR A 101 7.46 13.48 -7.38
CA TYR A 101 8.54 13.59 -6.39
C TYR A 101 8.72 12.30 -5.57
N VAL A 102 7.64 11.67 -5.14
CA VAL A 102 7.71 10.41 -4.38
C VAL A 102 8.39 9.31 -5.21
N PHE A 103 8.00 9.15 -6.48
CA PHE A 103 8.61 8.14 -7.35
C PHE A 103 10.03 8.49 -7.77
N ALA A 104 10.35 9.76 -8.03
CA ALA A 104 11.70 10.18 -8.40
C ALA A 104 12.69 9.95 -7.24
N ILE A 105 12.34 10.42 -6.03
CA ILE A 105 13.17 10.23 -4.84
C ILE A 105 13.24 8.74 -4.48
N GLY A 106 12.12 8.02 -4.53
CA GLY A 106 12.06 6.58 -4.28
C GLY A 106 12.97 5.80 -5.22
N THR A 107 12.91 6.09 -6.52
CA THR A 107 13.77 5.47 -7.54
C THR A 107 15.25 5.71 -7.24
N LEU A 108 15.63 6.93 -6.87
CA LEU A 108 17.03 7.23 -6.51
C LEU A 108 17.48 6.44 -5.30
N LEU A 109 16.69 6.43 -4.22
CA LEU A 109 17.01 5.70 -2.99
C LEU A 109 17.10 4.19 -3.26
N ASP A 110 16.10 3.63 -3.94
CA ASP A 110 16.04 2.20 -4.27
C ASP A 110 17.21 1.79 -5.16
N PHE A 111 17.60 2.64 -6.12
CA PHE A 111 18.75 2.38 -6.97
C PHE A 111 20.04 2.25 -6.16
N PHE A 112 20.31 3.18 -5.24
CA PHE A 112 21.50 3.10 -4.37
C PHE A 112 21.46 1.90 -3.42
N ILE A 113 20.29 1.55 -2.88
CA ILE A 113 20.11 0.36 -2.04
C ILE A 113 20.30 -0.93 -2.85
N ALA A 114 19.95 -0.93 -4.14
CA ALA A 114 20.06 -2.10 -5.01
C ALA A 114 21.49 -2.36 -5.52
N LEU A 115 22.35 -1.34 -5.62
CA LEU A 115 23.72 -1.47 -6.14
C LEU A 115 24.54 -2.61 -5.50
N PRO A 116 24.59 -2.76 -4.15
CA PRO A 116 25.33 -3.84 -3.50
C PRO A 116 24.75 -5.25 -3.73
N HIS A 117 23.52 -5.34 -4.24
CA HIS A 117 22.80 -6.60 -4.45
C HIS A 117 22.90 -7.14 -5.87
N GLY A 118 23.68 -6.50 -6.75
CA GLY A 118 24.01 -6.98 -8.09
C GLY A 118 22.89 -6.68 -9.10
N LEU A 119 22.97 -5.51 -9.74
CA LEU A 119 22.03 -5.08 -10.78
C LEU A 119 22.14 -5.92 -12.07
N GLU A 120 23.28 -6.56 -12.29
CA GLU A 120 23.58 -7.30 -13.51
C GLU A 120 22.60 -8.46 -13.76
N ASN A 121 22.09 -9.08 -12.70
CA ASN A 121 21.08 -10.14 -12.81
C ASN A 121 19.79 -9.63 -13.46
N ALA A 122 19.38 -8.39 -13.13
CA ALA A 122 18.19 -7.79 -13.73
C ALA A 122 18.43 -7.37 -15.18
N LEU A 123 19.62 -6.85 -15.50
CA LEU A 123 20.01 -6.48 -16.86
C LEU A 123 20.06 -7.71 -17.80
N ASN A 124 20.49 -8.86 -17.27
CA ASN A 124 20.59 -10.12 -18.01
C ASN A 124 19.30 -10.95 -18.01
N ALA A 125 18.21 -10.51 -17.36
CA ALA A 125 16.97 -11.27 -17.20
C ALA A 125 16.14 -11.44 -18.50
N GLY A 126 16.62 -10.91 -19.63
CA GLY A 126 16.01 -11.07 -20.96
C GLY A 126 14.75 -10.21 -21.19
N ALA A 127 14.28 -10.17 -22.43
CA ALA A 127 13.19 -9.26 -22.85
C ALA A 127 11.84 -9.52 -22.15
N ASN A 128 11.52 -10.79 -21.85
CA ASN A 128 10.25 -11.14 -21.18
C ASN A 128 10.16 -10.54 -19.77
N PHE A 129 11.26 -10.53 -19.02
CA PHE A 129 11.32 -9.90 -17.71
C PHE A 129 11.00 -8.41 -17.80
N TRP A 130 11.66 -7.70 -18.72
CA TRP A 130 11.44 -6.27 -18.92
C TRP A 130 10.03 -5.95 -19.40
N PHE A 131 9.42 -6.81 -20.23
CA PHE A 131 8.02 -6.68 -20.61
C PHE A 131 7.08 -6.77 -19.40
N HIS A 132 7.29 -7.74 -18.49
CA HIS A 132 6.52 -7.83 -17.26
C HIS A 132 6.71 -6.62 -16.35
N ILE A 133 7.94 -6.10 -16.23
CA ILE A 133 8.21 -4.87 -15.46
C ILE A 133 7.52 -3.64 -16.08
N LEU A 134 7.55 -3.50 -17.40
CA LEU A 134 6.84 -2.43 -18.11
C LEU A 134 5.32 -2.54 -17.93
N TYR A 135 4.78 -3.75 -18.05
CA TYR A 135 3.36 -4.01 -17.81
C TYR A 135 2.95 -3.62 -16.39
N LEU A 136 3.70 -4.06 -15.37
CA LEU A 136 3.39 -3.76 -13.97
C LEU A 136 3.53 -2.26 -13.64
N SER A 137 4.53 -1.58 -14.20
CA SER A 137 4.76 -0.15 -13.93
C SER A 137 3.75 0.76 -14.64
N VAL A 138 3.50 0.55 -15.93
CA VAL A 138 2.62 1.42 -16.73
C VAL A 138 1.15 1.05 -16.53
N ILE A 139 0.78 -0.22 -16.71
CA ILE A 139 -0.62 -0.64 -16.73
C ILE A 139 -1.14 -0.89 -15.32
N SER A 140 -0.38 -1.57 -14.46
CA SER A 140 -0.88 -1.82 -13.10
C SER A 140 -0.75 -0.57 -12.22
N THR A 141 0.43 0.03 -12.15
CA THR A 141 0.70 1.11 -11.19
C THR A 141 0.25 2.48 -11.69
N THR A 142 0.71 2.91 -12.87
CA THR A 142 0.42 4.28 -13.36
C THR A 142 -1.06 4.47 -13.68
N PHE A 143 -1.66 3.55 -14.44
CA PHE A 143 -3.08 3.60 -14.72
C PHE A 143 -3.93 3.43 -13.44
N GLY A 144 -3.59 2.45 -12.59
CA GLY A 144 -4.30 2.22 -11.33
C GLY A 144 -4.32 3.43 -10.40
N THR A 145 -3.17 4.08 -10.20
CA THR A 145 -3.08 5.30 -9.37
C THR A 145 -3.78 6.49 -10.02
N THR A 146 -3.71 6.65 -11.34
CA THR A 146 -4.41 7.72 -12.05
C THR A 146 -5.92 7.59 -11.92
N VAL A 147 -6.46 6.39 -12.15
CA VAL A 147 -7.90 6.13 -11.99
C VAL A 147 -8.34 6.35 -10.54
N TYR A 148 -7.54 5.89 -9.56
CA TYR A 148 -7.80 6.14 -8.15
C TYR A 148 -7.94 7.64 -7.85
N PHE A 149 -6.99 8.47 -8.33
CA PHE A 149 -7.04 9.90 -8.10
C PHE A 149 -8.20 10.59 -8.84
N LEU A 150 -8.49 10.19 -10.08
CA LEU A 150 -9.62 10.75 -10.86
C LEU A 150 -10.96 10.47 -10.18
N LEU A 151 -11.17 9.23 -9.71
CA LEU A 151 -12.37 8.87 -8.98
C LEU A 151 -12.50 9.67 -7.67
N LEU A 152 -11.41 9.80 -6.93
CA LEU A 152 -11.38 10.56 -5.69
C LEU A 152 -11.74 12.04 -5.93
N LEU A 153 -11.21 12.65 -7.00
CA LEU A 153 -11.52 14.03 -7.36
C LEU A 153 -12.98 14.21 -7.82
N SER A 154 -13.50 13.28 -8.63
CA SER A 154 -14.89 13.30 -9.13
C SER A 154 -15.90 13.26 -7.98
N TRP A 155 -15.66 12.40 -6.99
CA TRP A 155 -16.53 12.23 -5.83
C TRP A 155 -16.57 13.48 -4.94
N VAL A 156 -15.43 14.17 -4.79
CA VAL A 156 -15.33 15.44 -4.06
C VAL A 156 -16.11 16.55 -4.78
N LEU A 157 -16.06 16.60 -6.11
CA LEU A 157 -16.83 17.56 -6.91
C LEU A 157 -18.34 17.31 -6.79
N GLU A 158 -18.79 16.06 -6.89
CA GLU A 158 -20.21 15.70 -6.71
C GLU A 158 -20.74 16.03 -5.31
N LEU A 159 -19.96 15.77 -4.26
CA LEU A 159 -20.31 16.15 -2.89
C LEU A 159 -20.41 17.66 -2.71
N ARG A 160 -19.48 18.42 -3.31
CA ARG A 160 -19.51 19.89 -3.22
C ARG A 160 -20.74 20.46 -3.92
N VAL A 161 -21.15 19.90 -5.06
CA VAL A 161 -22.38 20.26 -5.76
C VAL A 161 -23.63 19.91 -4.94
N ARG A 162 -23.66 18.73 -4.29
CA ARG A 162 -24.79 18.31 -3.44
C ARG A 162 -24.96 19.14 -2.17
N LEU A 163 -23.89 19.71 -1.63
CA LEU A 163 -23.91 20.53 -0.41
C LEU A 163 -24.12 22.03 -0.69
N SER A 164 -24.09 22.44 -1.96
CA SER A 164 -24.38 23.81 -2.40
C SER A 164 -25.87 24.06 -2.74
N PHE A 165 -26.74 23.10 -2.45
CA PHE A 165 -28.21 23.21 -2.49
C PHE A 165 -28.78 22.83 -1.12
#